data_AF-A0A951X9F7-F1
#
_entry.id   AF-A0A951X9F7-F1
#
_cell.length_a   1.000
_cell.length_b   1.000
_cell.length_c   1.000
_cell.angle_alpha   90.00
_cell.angle_beta   90.00
_cell.angle_gamma   90.00
#
_symmetry.space_group_name_H-M   'P 1'
#
loop_
_entity.id
_entity.type
_entity.pdbx_description
1 polymer ?
#
loop_
_entity_poly.entity_id
_entity_poly.type
_entity_poly.pdbx_seq_one_letter_code
_entity_poly.pdbx_strand_id
1 'polypeptide(L)' 'MMINSVAIVGAGTMGNGIAHTFALHQFRVTLTDLNETALNRALQTIARNAE' A
#
# COMPACT_ATOMS: atom_id res chain seq x y z
N MET A 1 -3.66 2.76 23.00
CA MET A 1 -4.32 3.14 21.73
C MET A 1 -4.04 2.04 20.72
N MET A 2 -5.06 1.52 20.03
CA MET A 2 -4.86 0.52 18.95
C MET A 2 -4.97 1.21 17.60
N ILE A 3 -4.01 0.96 16.72
CA ILE A 3 -4.04 1.39 15.32
C ILE A 3 -4.64 0.24 14.51
N ASN A 4 -5.64 0.52 13.68
CA ASN A 4 -6.31 -0.48 12.82
C ASN A 4 -6.32 -0.10 11.34
N SER A 5 -6.00 1.16 11.01
CA SER A 5 -5.94 1.66 9.64
C SER A 5 -4.76 2.58 9.44
N VAL A 6 -4.17 2.54 8.25
CA VAL A 6 -3.07 3.40 7.84
C VAL A 6 -3.36 4.00 6.47
N ALA A 7 -2.96 5.26 6.28
CA ALA A 7 -2.98 5.93 4.98
C ALA A 7 -1.54 6.20 4.55
N ILE A 8 -1.20 5.76 3.34
CA ILE A 8 0.10 6.00 2.71
C ILE A 8 -0.10 6.96 1.54
N VAL A 9 0.59 8.09 1.59
CA VAL A 9 0.60 9.09 0.53
C VAL A 9 1.89 8.93 -0.28
N GLY A 10 1.74 8.50 -1.52
CA GLY A 10 2.80 8.10 -2.44
C GLY A 10 2.79 6.59 -2.69
N ALA A 11 2.70 6.19 -3.95
CA ALA A 11 2.73 4.81 -4.46
C ALA A 11 4.05 4.47 -5.19
N GLY A 12 5.10 5.25 -4.95
CA GLY A 12 6.46 4.93 -5.40
C GLY A 12 7.04 3.68 -4.72
N THR A 13 8.34 3.43 -4.92
CA THR A 13 9.02 2.22 -4.43
C THR A 13 8.81 1.97 -2.94
N MET A 14 9.01 3.00 -2.10
CA MET A 14 8.83 2.89 -0.65
C MET A 14 7.35 2.78 -0.25
N GLY A 15 6.48 3.58 -0.86
CA GLY A 15 5.06 3.63 -0.50
C GLY A 15 4.34 2.31 -0.78
N ASN A 16 4.67 1.66 -1.89
CA ASN A 16 4.23 0.30 -2.19
C ASN A 16 4.69 -0.70 -1.10
N GLY A 17 5.99 -0.70 -0.76
CA GLY A 17 6.52 -1.62 0.26
C GLY A 17 5.87 -1.42 1.64
N ILE A 18 5.67 -0.17 2.06
CA ILE A 18 4.99 0.17 3.31
C ILE A 18 3.54 -0.33 3.28
N ALA A 19 2.80 -0.03 2.21
CA ALA A 19 1.42 -0.47 2.03
C ALA A 19 1.30 -2.00 2.07
N HIS A 20 2.24 -2.71 1.42
CA HIS A 20 2.31 -4.16 1.42
C HIS A 20 2.51 -4.73 2.84
N THR A 21 3.50 -4.24 3.58
CA THR A 21 3.78 -4.71 4.96
C THR A 21 2.57 -4.51 5.88
N PHE A 22 1.92 -3.34 5.83
CA PHE A 22 0.72 -3.12 6.64
C PHE A 22 -0.45 -4.01 6.23
N ALA A 23 -0.63 -4.27 4.93
CA ALA A 23 -1.67 -5.17 4.45
C ALA A 23 -1.45 -6.62 4.93
N LEU A 24 -0.19 -7.10 4.95
CA LEU A 24 0.16 -8.42 5.49
C LEU A 24 -0.17 -8.55 6.98
N HIS A 25 -0.03 -7.47 7.74
CA HIS A 25 -0.39 -7.42 9.16
C HIS A 25 -1.87 -7.10 9.40
N GLN A 26 -2.73 -7.28 8.39
CA GLN A 26 -4.19 -7.12 8.48
C GLN A 26 -4.66 -5.70 8.87
N PHE A 27 -3.84 -4.68 8.61
CA PHE A 27 -4.28 -3.31 8.73
C PHE A 27 -5.15 -2.92 7.53
N ARG A 28 -6.15 -2.06 7.77
CA ARG A 28 -6.86 -1.42 6.68
C ARG A 28 -5.95 -0.37 6.04
N VAL A 29 -5.45 -0.64 4.85
CA VAL A 29 -4.54 0.26 4.12
C VAL A 29 -5.29 1.11 3.10
N THR A 30 -5.03 2.41 3.09
CA THR A 30 -5.39 3.32 2.00
C THR A 30 -4.12 3.83 1.34
N LEU A 31 -3.94 3.57 0.05
CA LEU A 31 -2.81 4.06 -0.75
C LEU A 31 -3.31 5.16 -1.68
N THR A 32 -2.65 6.32 -1.69
CA THR A 32 -3.03 7.46 -2.52
C THR A 32 -1.80 8.00 -3.25
N ASP A 33 -1.93 8.28 -4.54
CA ASP A 33 -0.91 8.95 -5.35
C ASP A 33 -1.61 9.85 -6.38
N LEU A 34 -0.95 10.92 -6.81
CA LEU A 34 -1.45 11.77 -7.90
C LEU A 34 -1.31 11.08 -9.26
N ASN A 35 -0.39 10.13 -9.37
CA ASN A 35 -0.14 9.37 -10.58
C ASN A 35 -0.88 8.03 -10.54
N GLU A 36 -1.95 7.93 -11.32
CA GLU A 36 -2.76 6.70 -11.44
C GLU A 36 -1.95 5.50 -11.95
N THR A 37 -0.96 5.71 -12.81
CA THR A 37 -0.08 4.62 -13.30
C THR A 37 0.79 4.08 -12.17
N ALA A 38 1.30 4.95 -11.30
CA ALA A 38 2.07 4.52 -10.12
C ALA A 38 1.19 3.73 -9.16
N LEU A 39 -0.05 4.19 -8.93
CA LEU A 39 -1.02 3.50 -8.09
C LEU A 39 -1.36 2.10 -8.63
N ASN A 40 -1.66 1.99 -9.92
CA ASN A 40 -1.96 0.70 -10.57
C ASN A 40 -0.77 -0.26 -10.48
N ARG A 41 0.45 0.23 -10.73
CA ARG A 41 1.67 -0.58 -10.59
C ARG A 41 1.88 -1.07 -9.16
N ALA A 42 1.68 -0.20 -8.17
CA ALA A 42 1.78 -0.57 -6.76
C ALA A 42 0.76 -1.66 -6.42
N LEU A 43 -0.53 -1.46 -6.74
CA LEU A 43 -1.59 -2.44 -6.49
C LEU A 43 -1.31 -3.80 -7.15
N GLN A 44 -0.84 -3.82 -8.40
CA GLN A 44 -0.45 -5.06 -9.08
C GLN A 44 0.73 -5.76 -8.38
N THR A 45 1.72 -4.99 -7.93
CA THR A 45 2.88 -5.53 -7.21
C THR A 45 2.49 -6.12 -5.87
N ILE A 46 1.64 -5.42 -5.10
CA ILE A 46 1.10 -5.90 -3.81
C ILE A 46 0.30 -7.19 -4.02
N ALA A 47 -0.58 -7.22 -5.03
CA ALA A 47 -1.40 -8.38 -5.33
C ALA A 47 -0.57 -9.60 -5.76
N ARG A 48 0.50 -9.39 -6.53
CA ARG A 48 1.41 -10.47 -6.95
C ARG A 48 2.21 -11.06 -5.78
N ASN A 49 2.54 -10.25 -4.78
CA ASN A 49 3.39 -10.64 -3.66
C ASN A 49 2.56 -11.01 -2.41
N ALA A 50 1.28 -11.33 -2.55
CA ALA A 50 0.36 -11.60 -1.44
C ALA A 50 0.51 -12.98 -0.79
N GLU A 51 1.71 -13.58 -0.85
CA GLU A 51 2.07 -14.86 -0.23
C GLU A 51 2.95 -14.66 1.02
#